data_AF-A0A516S9X8-F1
#
_entry.id   AF-A0A516S9X8-F1
#
_cell.length_a   1.000
_cell.length_b   1.000
_cell.length_c   1.000
_cell.angle_alpha   90.00
_cell.angle_beta   90.00
_cell.angle_gamma   90.00
#
_symmetry.space_group_name_H-M   'P 1'
#
loop_
_entity.id
_entity.type
_entity.pdbx_description
1 polymer ?
#
loop_
_entity_poly.entity_id
_entity_poly.type
_entity_poly.pdbx_seq_one_letter_code
_entity_poly.pdbx_strand_id
1 'polypeptide(L)'
;MEGLHTNQQGNANTGDIAQWLADQGESARLSLYQGDCLAVMAAMPDNSVDAIITDPPYYKVKSDSWDRQWKTADDFAVWMGQVLDQFARLLKPNGSLYLFASPQMAARVELLIAQRLRVLNHIVWAKPTGIFLRQCRATQRAFMPQTEHIIFAENYAAEQITRSPDGYSAKCNQLRSTIFEPLRAYLDGERQKASWSPAAIDAEWRQ
;
A
#
# COMPACT_ATOMS: atom_id res chain seq x y z
N MET A 1 12.22 -31.99 22.87
CA MET A 1 11.64 -32.67 21.68
C MET A 1 10.20 -32.21 21.57
N GLU A 2 10.01 -30.94 21.20
CA GLU A 2 8.68 -30.38 20.94
C GLU A 2 8.45 -30.46 19.43
N GLY A 3 7.34 -31.10 19.07
CA GLY A 3 6.96 -31.39 17.70
C GLY A 3 6.54 -30.14 16.96
N LEU A 4 7.26 -29.84 15.88
CA LEU A 4 6.80 -28.93 14.84
C LEU A 4 5.58 -29.56 14.16
N HIS A 5 4.41 -28.98 14.39
CA HIS A 5 3.23 -29.25 13.59
C HIS A 5 3.47 -28.71 12.17
N THR A 6 3.85 -29.60 11.26
CA THR A 6 3.83 -29.36 9.82
C THR A 6 2.38 -29.46 9.34
N ASN A 7 1.73 -28.30 9.16
CA ASN A 7 0.40 -28.27 8.58
C ASN A 7 0.50 -28.36 7.05
N GLN A 8 -0.20 -29.33 6.49
CA GLN A 8 -0.18 -29.68 5.07
C GLN A 8 -0.76 -28.55 4.22
N GLN A 9 -0.06 -28.19 3.15
CA GLN A 9 -0.47 -27.18 2.18
C GLN A 9 -1.70 -27.65 1.37
N GLY A 10 -2.87 -27.13 1.73
CA GLY A 10 -4.05 -27.10 0.87
C GLY A 10 -4.02 -25.82 0.02
N ASN A 11 -4.30 -25.95 -1.27
CA ASN A 11 -4.42 -24.83 -2.19
C ASN A 11 -5.70 -24.03 -1.84
N ALA A 12 -5.55 -22.91 -1.13
CA ALA A 12 -6.69 -22.11 -0.67
C ALA A 12 -7.40 -21.43 -1.85
N ASN A 13 -8.68 -21.76 -2.07
CA ASN A 13 -9.54 -21.04 -3.01
C ASN A 13 -9.86 -19.63 -2.48
N THR A 14 -10.24 -18.70 -3.35
CA THR A 14 -10.49 -17.28 -3.03
C THR A 14 -11.44 -17.05 -1.84
N GLY A 15 -12.43 -17.94 -1.63
CA GLY A 15 -13.34 -17.86 -0.48
C GLY A 15 -12.70 -18.20 0.87
N ASP A 16 -11.63 -18.98 0.86
CA ASP A 16 -10.89 -19.40 2.06
C ASP A 16 -10.00 -18.26 2.59
N ILE A 17 -9.50 -17.42 1.68
CA ILE A 17 -8.66 -16.25 2.00
C ILE A 17 -9.48 -15.16 2.71
N ALA A 18 -10.70 -14.89 2.25
CA ALA A 18 -11.57 -13.89 2.84
C ALA A 18 -12.03 -14.30 4.26
N GLN A 19 -12.35 -15.58 4.46
CA GLN A 19 -12.70 -16.12 5.77
C GLN A 19 -11.50 -16.08 6.72
N TRP A 20 -10.30 -16.46 6.24
CA TRP A 20 -9.07 -16.38 7.02
C TRP A 20 -8.73 -14.94 7.44
N LEU A 21 -8.95 -13.95 6.58
CA LEU A 21 -8.78 -12.52 6.89
C LEU A 21 -9.73 -12.03 7.98
N ALA A 22 -10.98 -12.52 7.98
CA ALA A 22 -11.99 -12.16 8.98
C ALA A 22 -11.73 -12.82 10.34
N ASP A 23 -11.12 -14.00 10.35
CA ASP A 23 -10.84 -14.79 11.57
C ASP A 23 -9.58 -14.30 12.33
N GLN A 24 -8.77 -13.41 11.73
CA GLN A 24 -7.64 -12.75 12.40
C GLN A 24 -8.17 -11.65 13.36
N GLY A 25 -8.58 -12.05 14.55
CA GLY A 25 -8.69 -11.14 15.69
C GLY A 25 -7.37 -10.39 15.94
N GLU A 26 -7.46 -9.28 16.68
CA GLU A 26 -6.44 -8.25 16.96
C GLU A 26 -5.10 -8.77 17.56
N SER A 27 -4.35 -9.66 16.89
CA SER A 27 -3.09 -10.24 17.41
C SER A 27 -2.13 -10.94 16.44
N ALA A 28 -2.33 -10.96 15.12
CA ALA A 28 -1.26 -11.39 14.20
C ALA A 28 -0.41 -10.20 13.75
N ARG A 29 0.77 -10.01 14.37
CA ARG A 29 1.77 -9.00 13.94
C ARG A 29 2.36 -9.28 12.55
N LEU A 30 2.17 -10.49 12.03
CA LEU A 30 2.65 -10.95 10.73
C LEU A 30 1.65 -11.96 10.15
N SER A 31 1.31 -11.80 8.88
CA SER A 31 0.51 -12.76 8.10
C SER A 31 1.27 -13.14 6.83
N LEU A 32 1.27 -14.43 6.48
CA LEU A 32 1.88 -14.94 5.26
C LEU A 32 0.83 -15.68 4.44
N TYR A 33 0.64 -15.26 3.19
CA TYR A 33 -0.32 -15.85 2.27
C TYR A 33 0.43 -16.61 1.17
N GLN A 34 0.02 -17.86 0.93
CA GLN A 34 0.50 -18.64 -0.21
C GLN A 34 -0.57 -18.62 -1.30
N GLY A 35 -0.24 -18.06 -2.46
CA GLY A 35 -1.16 -18.03 -3.60
C GLY A 35 -0.69 -17.12 -4.72
N ASP A 36 -1.50 -17.06 -5.78
CA ASP A 36 -1.35 -16.03 -6.81
C ASP A 36 -1.60 -14.64 -6.20
N CYS A 37 -0.69 -13.70 -6.44
CA CYS A 37 -0.75 -12.40 -5.77
C CYS A 37 -1.97 -11.58 -6.18
N LEU A 38 -2.46 -11.70 -7.42
CA LEU A 38 -3.66 -10.99 -7.87
C LEU A 38 -4.89 -11.55 -7.16
N ALA A 39 -4.99 -12.87 -7.04
CA ALA A 39 -6.09 -13.51 -6.32
C ALA A 39 -6.10 -13.17 -4.82
N VAL A 40 -4.93 -13.19 -4.16
CA VAL A 40 -4.79 -12.82 -2.74
C VAL A 40 -5.18 -11.35 -2.55
N MET A 41 -4.61 -10.45 -3.35
CA MET A 41 -4.90 -9.02 -3.25
C MET A 41 -6.39 -8.73 -3.47
N ALA A 42 -7.03 -9.39 -4.45
CA ALA A 42 -8.45 -9.20 -4.74
C ALA A 42 -9.38 -9.50 -3.55
N ALA A 43 -8.97 -10.39 -2.63
CA ALA A 43 -9.72 -10.71 -1.42
C ALA A 43 -9.49 -9.71 -0.26
N MET A 44 -8.48 -8.85 -0.35
CA MET A 44 -8.18 -7.86 0.69
C MET A 44 -9.09 -6.63 0.57
N PRO A 45 -9.49 -5.98 1.69
CA PRO A 45 -10.35 -4.79 1.66
C PRO A 45 -9.68 -3.58 1.00
N ASP A 46 -10.49 -2.69 0.41
CA ASP A 46 -10.01 -1.40 -0.10
C ASP A 46 -9.45 -0.52 1.03
N ASN A 47 -8.49 0.35 0.72
CA ASN A 47 -7.89 1.30 1.67
C ASN A 47 -7.43 0.64 3.00
N SER A 48 -6.91 -0.59 2.95
CA SER A 48 -6.50 -1.35 4.13
C SER A 48 -5.00 -1.31 4.39
N VAL A 49 -4.19 -0.87 3.43
CA VAL A 49 -2.72 -0.94 3.48
C VAL A 49 -2.09 0.45 3.58
N ASP A 50 -1.23 0.66 4.58
CA ASP A 50 -0.50 1.92 4.75
C ASP A 50 0.74 2.01 3.84
N ALA A 51 1.43 0.89 3.62
CA ALA A 51 2.61 0.86 2.76
C ALA A 51 2.71 -0.46 1.99
N ILE A 52 3.01 -0.37 0.70
CA ILE A 52 3.34 -1.52 -0.16
C ILE A 52 4.82 -1.40 -0.52
N ILE A 53 5.62 -2.41 -0.14
CA ILE A 53 7.01 -2.55 -0.54
C ILE A 53 7.12 -3.86 -1.31
N THR A 54 7.47 -3.80 -2.59
CA THR A 54 7.38 -4.96 -3.48
C THR A 54 8.49 -5.03 -4.50
N ASP A 55 8.96 -6.25 -4.74
CA ASP A 55 9.94 -6.63 -5.76
C ASP A 55 9.30 -7.59 -6.77
N PRO A 56 8.47 -7.06 -7.70
CA PRO A 56 7.80 -7.89 -8.69
C PRO A 56 8.78 -8.41 -9.74
N PRO A 57 8.37 -9.36 -10.59
CA PRO A 57 9.19 -9.82 -11.71
C PRO A 57 9.69 -8.68 -12.60
N TYR A 58 10.92 -8.80 -13.06
CA TYR A 58 11.68 -7.75 -13.77
C TYR A 58 11.63 -7.89 -15.30
N TYR A 59 10.93 -8.90 -15.78
CA TYR A 59 10.78 -9.28 -17.18
C TYR A 59 12.10 -9.77 -17.80
N LYS A 60 12.28 -11.11 -17.79
CA LYS A 60 13.37 -11.85 -18.45
C LYS A 60 14.78 -11.50 -17.95
N VAL A 61 14.91 -11.05 -16.71
CA VAL A 61 16.19 -10.88 -16.02
C VAL A 61 16.69 -12.22 -15.45
N LYS A 62 15.78 -13.04 -14.91
CA LYS A 62 16.06 -14.39 -14.40
C LYS A 62 15.75 -15.45 -15.46
N SER A 63 16.37 -16.61 -15.31
CA SER A 63 16.11 -17.79 -16.14
C SER A 63 14.84 -18.54 -15.73
N ASP A 64 14.35 -18.28 -14.51
CA ASP A 64 13.20 -18.95 -13.92
C ASP A 64 11.89 -18.65 -14.67
N SER A 65 10.95 -19.60 -14.64
CA SER A 65 9.67 -19.49 -15.36
C SER A 65 8.83 -18.29 -14.92
N TRP A 66 8.87 -17.95 -13.63
CA TRP A 66 8.09 -16.84 -13.06
C TRP A 66 8.48 -15.46 -13.62
N ASP A 67 9.74 -15.29 -14.05
CA ASP A 67 10.22 -14.02 -14.65
C ASP A 67 10.13 -14.01 -16.18
N ARG A 68 9.78 -15.15 -16.79
CA ARG A 68 9.78 -15.37 -18.24
C ARG A 68 8.42 -15.76 -18.80
N GLN A 69 7.37 -15.69 -17.98
CA GLN A 69 6.01 -16.06 -18.35
C GLN A 69 5.40 -15.18 -19.45
N TRP A 70 5.91 -13.95 -19.65
CA TRP A 70 5.44 -13.03 -20.69
C TRP A 70 6.25 -13.13 -21.99
N LYS A 71 5.55 -13.24 -23.12
CA LYS A 71 6.18 -13.32 -24.45
C LYS A 71 6.79 -11.99 -24.85
N THR A 72 6.07 -10.90 -24.63
CA THR A 72 6.49 -9.53 -24.97
C THR A 72 6.53 -8.61 -23.75
N ALA A 73 7.18 -7.46 -23.90
CA ALA A 73 7.20 -6.43 -22.86
C ALA A 73 5.81 -5.79 -22.67
N ASP A 74 4.95 -5.85 -23.69
CA ASP A 74 3.57 -5.37 -23.65
C ASP A 74 2.71 -6.31 -22.81
N ASP A 75 2.86 -7.63 -22.97
CA ASP A 75 2.17 -8.63 -22.13
C ASP A 75 2.54 -8.46 -20.65
N PHE A 76 3.83 -8.20 -20.37
CA PHE A 76 4.29 -7.89 -19.02
C PHE A 76 3.66 -6.59 -18.50
N ALA A 77 3.59 -5.54 -19.32
CA ALA A 77 3.00 -4.27 -18.94
C ALA A 77 1.50 -4.39 -18.63
N VAL A 78 0.76 -5.23 -19.38
CA VAL A 78 -0.64 -5.54 -19.09
C VAL A 78 -0.78 -6.17 -17.71
N TRP A 79 0.02 -7.20 -17.42
CA TRP A 79 0.01 -7.85 -16.10
C TRP A 79 0.42 -6.88 -14.97
N MET A 80 1.48 -6.11 -15.16
CA MET A 80 1.92 -5.10 -14.20
C MET A 80 0.81 -4.06 -13.96
N GLY A 81 0.07 -3.68 -15.00
CA GLY A 81 -1.11 -2.82 -14.89
C GLY A 81 -2.16 -3.40 -13.94
N GLN A 82 -2.47 -4.70 -14.05
CA GLN A 82 -3.41 -5.38 -13.15
C GLN A 82 -2.93 -5.39 -11.70
N VAL A 83 -1.63 -5.59 -11.48
CA VAL A 83 -1.01 -5.52 -10.15
C VAL A 83 -1.14 -4.11 -9.58
N LEU A 84 -0.84 -3.09 -10.38
CA LEU A 84 -0.94 -1.68 -9.98
C LEU A 84 -2.38 -1.23 -9.73
N ASP A 85 -3.37 -1.77 -10.44
CA ASP A 85 -4.79 -1.55 -10.17
C ASP A 85 -5.15 -2.05 -8.76
N GLN A 86 -4.63 -3.22 -8.36
CA GLN A 86 -4.80 -3.73 -7.00
C GLN A 86 -4.09 -2.86 -5.97
N PHE A 87 -2.84 -2.43 -6.22
CA PHE A 87 -2.13 -1.56 -5.29
C PHE A 87 -2.85 -0.23 -5.07
N ALA A 88 -3.36 0.40 -6.12
CA ALA A 88 -4.10 1.66 -6.02
C ALA A 88 -5.39 1.50 -5.18
N ARG A 89 -6.09 0.37 -5.31
CA ARG A 89 -7.28 0.04 -4.51
C ARG A 89 -6.95 -0.23 -3.04
N LEU A 90 -5.87 -0.96 -2.78
CA LEU A 90 -5.49 -1.41 -1.43
C LEU A 90 -4.87 -0.29 -0.59
N LEU A 91 -4.12 0.62 -1.20
CA LEU A 91 -3.48 1.73 -0.49
C LEU A 91 -4.53 2.65 0.12
N LYS A 92 -4.37 2.94 1.42
CA LYS A 92 -5.07 4.03 2.08
C LYS A 92 -4.82 5.35 1.35
N PRO A 93 -5.67 6.37 1.55
CA PRO A 93 -5.46 7.67 0.91
C PRO A 93 -4.09 8.28 1.19
N ASN A 94 -3.53 8.09 2.39
CA ASN A 94 -2.19 8.54 2.78
C ASN A 94 -1.11 7.43 2.65
N GLY A 95 -1.39 6.38 1.86
CA GLY A 95 -0.52 5.22 1.72
C GLY A 95 0.59 5.42 0.67
N SER A 96 1.68 4.66 0.86
CA SER A 96 2.90 4.74 0.05
C SER A 96 3.22 3.44 -0.68
N LEU A 97 3.75 3.55 -1.91
CA LEU A 97 4.24 2.44 -2.73
C LEU A 97 5.75 2.59 -2.96
N TYR A 98 6.50 1.53 -2.69
CA TYR A 98 7.88 1.33 -3.15
C TYR A 98 7.93 0.11 -4.05
N LEU A 99 8.07 0.33 -5.35
CA LEU A 99 8.08 -0.74 -6.36
C LEU A 99 9.45 -0.81 -7.02
N PHE A 100 10.09 -1.97 -6.89
CA PHE A 100 11.38 -2.24 -7.50
C PHE A 100 11.23 -2.66 -8.98
N ALA A 101 12.16 -2.24 -9.82
CA ALA A 101 12.16 -2.52 -11.25
C ALA A 101 13.57 -2.67 -11.80
N SER A 102 13.69 -3.46 -12.87
CA SER A 102 14.93 -3.54 -13.64
C SER A 102 15.24 -2.20 -14.32
N PRO A 103 16.52 -1.85 -14.52
CA PRO A 103 16.91 -0.63 -15.26
C PRO A 103 16.29 -0.54 -16.65
N GLN A 104 16.09 -1.68 -17.32
CA GLN A 104 15.49 -1.76 -18.65
C GLN A 104 14.00 -1.45 -18.65
N MET A 105 13.29 -1.82 -17.57
CA MET A 105 11.83 -1.67 -17.47
C MET A 105 11.41 -0.47 -16.61
N ALA A 106 12.34 0.16 -15.87
CA ALA A 106 12.05 1.21 -14.90
C ALA A 106 11.16 2.33 -15.47
N ALA A 107 11.55 2.92 -16.60
CA ALA A 107 10.76 3.99 -17.23
C ALA A 107 9.36 3.55 -17.64
N ARG A 108 9.23 2.32 -18.15
CA ARG A 108 7.93 1.77 -18.56
C ARG A 108 7.02 1.51 -17.37
N VAL A 109 7.58 0.96 -16.30
CA VAL A 109 6.87 0.70 -15.04
C VAL A 109 6.47 2.01 -14.37
N GLU A 110 7.35 3.01 -14.35
CA GLU A 110 7.06 4.34 -13.81
C GLU A 110 5.87 5.00 -14.53
N LEU A 111 5.80 4.91 -15.87
CA LEU A 111 4.65 5.41 -16.63
C LEU A 111 3.35 4.69 -16.26
N LEU A 112 3.39 3.38 -15.99
CA LEU A 112 2.20 2.63 -15.55
C LEU A 112 1.77 3.03 -14.13
N ILE A 113 2.73 3.31 -13.25
CA ILE A 113 2.48 3.83 -11.89
C ILE A 113 1.84 5.22 -11.99
N ALA A 114 2.42 6.11 -12.79
CA ALA A 114 1.96 7.49 -12.96
C ALA A 114 0.53 7.61 -13.54
N GLN A 115 -0.02 6.55 -14.14
CA GLN A 115 -1.43 6.50 -14.55
C GLN A 115 -2.40 6.32 -13.38
N ARG A 116 -1.93 5.88 -12.21
CA ARG A 116 -2.76 5.42 -11.08
C ARG A 116 -2.39 6.05 -9.75
N LEU A 117 -1.12 6.38 -9.57
CA LEU A 117 -0.52 6.88 -8.35
C LEU A 117 0.39 8.08 -8.66
N ARG A 118 0.58 8.95 -7.67
CA ARG A 118 1.46 10.10 -7.80
C ARG A 118 2.90 9.69 -7.53
N VAL A 119 3.73 9.66 -8.56
CA VAL A 119 5.17 9.38 -8.42
C VAL A 119 5.84 10.56 -7.69
N LEU A 120 6.59 10.24 -6.64
CA LEU A 120 7.30 11.23 -5.82
C LEU A 120 8.79 11.21 -6.12
N ASN A 121 9.39 10.01 -6.16
CA ASN A 121 10.82 9.87 -6.40
C ASN A 121 11.14 8.65 -7.26
N HIS A 122 12.16 8.81 -8.09
CA HIS A 122 12.89 7.70 -8.70
C HIS A 122 14.17 7.46 -7.92
N ILE A 123 14.20 6.42 -7.09
CA ILE A 123 15.36 6.06 -6.30
C ILE A 123 16.22 5.08 -7.11
N VAL A 124 17.51 5.37 -7.21
CA VAL A 124 18.48 4.52 -7.90
C VAL A 124 19.39 3.86 -6.87
N TRP A 125 19.25 2.55 -6.72
CA TRP A 125 20.10 1.76 -5.84
C TRP A 125 21.33 1.29 -6.60
N ALA A 126 22.48 1.94 -6.36
CA ALA A 126 23.77 1.49 -6.88
C ALA A 126 24.28 0.31 -6.05
N LYS A 127 24.36 -0.88 -6.65
CA LYS A 127 24.83 -2.08 -5.96
C LYS A 127 26.35 -2.17 -6.05
N PRO A 128 27.06 -2.36 -4.92
CA PRO A 128 28.52 -2.45 -4.92
C PRO A 128 29.03 -3.75 -5.58
N THR A 129 28.18 -4.78 -5.61
CA THR A 129 28.51 -6.09 -6.17
C THR A 129 27.32 -6.63 -6.99
N GLY A 130 27.61 -7.46 -8.00
CA GLY A 130 26.56 -8.06 -8.82
C GLY A 130 27.08 -8.76 -10.07
N ILE A 131 26.14 -9.25 -10.88
CA ILE A 131 26.44 -10.01 -12.12
C ILE A 131 27.23 -9.15 -13.13
N PHE A 132 27.07 -7.83 -13.07
CA PHE A 132 27.84 -6.87 -13.89
C PHE A 132 29.37 -7.00 -13.70
N LEU A 133 29.84 -7.61 -12.60
CA LEU A 133 31.27 -7.89 -12.39
C LEU A 133 31.79 -9.01 -13.31
N ARG A 134 30.91 -9.85 -13.87
CA ARG A 134 31.28 -10.96 -14.78
C ARG A 134 31.42 -10.51 -16.25
N GLN A 135 31.49 -9.22 -16.51
CA GLN A 135 31.50 -8.66 -17.86
C GLN A 135 32.82 -8.88 -18.59
N CYS A 136 32.73 -9.30 -19.86
CA CYS A 136 33.87 -9.29 -20.78
C CYS A 136 33.92 -7.94 -21.51
N ARG A 137 34.88 -7.08 -21.14
CA ARG A 137 35.01 -5.73 -21.73
C ARG A 137 35.25 -5.76 -23.25
N ALA A 138 35.90 -6.81 -23.75
CA ALA A 138 36.23 -6.95 -25.18
C ALA A 138 35.00 -7.19 -26.07
N THR A 139 33.93 -7.78 -25.53
CA THR A 139 32.70 -8.11 -26.27
C THR A 139 31.50 -7.25 -25.85
N GLN A 140 31.76 -6.19 -25.07
CA GLN A 140 30.72 -5.37 -24.47
C GLN A 140 30.10 -4.41 -25.49
N ARG A 141 28.77 -4.47 -25.63
CA ARG A 141 28.00 -3.56 -26.51
C ARG A 141 27.21 -2.47 -25.78
N ALA A 142 27.17 -2.53 -24.45
CA ALA A 142 26.52 -1.55 -23.58
C ALA A 142 27.11 -1.64 -22.16
N PHE A 143 27.03 -0.56 -21.39
CA PHE A 143 27.36 -0.61 -19.96
C PHE A 143 26.48 -1.63 -19.25
N MET A 144 27.09 -2.44 -18.39
CA MET A 144 26.30 -3.40 -17.61
C MET A 144 25.53 -2.66 -16.52
N PRO A 145 24.23 -2.91 -16.37
CA PRO A 145 23.44 -2.29 -15.31
C PRO A 145 24.01 -2.70 -13.94
N GLN A 146 24.48 -1.69 -13.18
CA GLN A 146 24.93 -1.85 -11.79
C GLN A 146 23.86 -1.38 -10.79
N THR A 147 22.75 -0.88 -11.31
CA THR A 147 21.69 -0.25 -10.54
C THR A 147 20.44 -1.12 -10.51
N GLU A 148 19.67 -0.94 -9.45
CA GLU A 148 18.24 -1.25 -9.42
C GLU A 148 17.47 0.04 -9.21
N HIS A 149 16.23 0.06 -9.69
CA HIS A 149 15.40 1.26 -9.68
C HIS A 149 14.21 1.01 -8.78
N ILE A 150 13.91 1.94 -7.89
CA ILE A 150 12.76 1.88 -6.99
C ILE A 150 11.91 3.10 -7.27
N ILE A 151 10.68 2.88 -7.71
CA ILE A 151 9.71 3.95 -7.93
C ILE A 151 8.94 4.13 -6.62
N PHE A 152 9.08 5.32 -6.03
CA PHE A 152 8.34 5.73 -4.84
C PHE A 152 7.15 6.59 -5.26
N ALA A 153 5.95 6.17 -4.87
CA ALA A 153 4.70 6.84 -5.20
C ALA A 153 3.73 6.84 -4.02
N GLU A 154 2.70 7.69 -4.09
CA GLU A 154 1.60 7.75 -3.12
C GLU A 154 0.24 7.72 -3.81
N ASN A 155 -0.82 7.46 -3.04
CA ASN A 155 -2.19 7.51 -3.54
C ASN A 155 -2.64 8.97 -3.80
N TYR A 156 -3.23 9.24 -4.97
CA TYR A 156 -3.78 10.58 -5.31
C TYR A 156 -4.83 11.08 -4.31
N ALA A 157 -5.53 10.16 -3.64
CA ALA A 157 -6.50 10.52 -2.62
C ALA A 157 -5.89 11.29 -1.43
N ALA A 158 -4.58 11.17 -1.15
CA ALA A 158 -3.87 12.02 -0.19
C ALA A 158 -4.04 13.51 -0.53
N GLU A 159 -3.91 13.84 -1.82
CA GLU A 159 -3.99 15.20 -2.32
C GLU A 159 -5.43 15.71 -2.38
N GLN A 160 -6.41 14.85 -2.70
CA GLN A 160 -7.83 15.24 -2.73
C GLN A 160 -8.40 15.52 -1.33
N ILE A 161 -8.01 14.74 -0.32
CA ILE A 161 -8.41 14.96 1.08
C ILE A 161 -7.82 16.27 1.61
N THR A 162 -6.58 16.59 1.25
CA THR A 162 -5.88 17.80 1.73
C THR A 162 -6.30 19.06 0.98
N ARG A 163 -6.65 18.98 -0.32
CA ARG A 163 -7.14 20.13 -1.10
C ARG A 163 -8.59 20.52 -0.84
N SER A 164 -9.40 19.65 -0.27
CA SER A 164 -10.79 19.98 0.08
C SER A 164 -10.81 20.59 1.49
N PRO A 165 -10.89 21.93 1.65
CA PRO A 165 -10.99 22.56 2.98
C PRO A 165 -12.15 22.01 3.81
N ASP A 166 -13.22 21.59 3.14
CA ASP A 166 -14.39 20.97 3.77
C ASP A 166 -14.13 19.52 4.19
N GLY A 167 -13.27 18.77 3.48
CA GLY A 167 -13.02 17.34 3.71
C GLY A 167 -12.20 17.07 4.97
N TYR A 168 -11.06 17.74 5.12
CA TYR A 168 -10.22 17.61 6.31
C TYR A 168 -10.95 18.12 7.56
N SER A 169 -11.56 19.31 7.47
CA SER A 169 -12.31 19.91 8.58
C SER A 169 -13.53 19.07 8.98
N ALA A 170 -14.33 18.59 8.01
CA ALA A 170 -15.47 17.72 8.31
C ALA A 170 -15.05 16.38 8.92
N LYS A 171 -13.96 15.76 8.43
CA LYS A 171 -13.44 14.51 9.02
C LYS A 171 -12.91 14.72 10.43
N CYS A 172 -12.18 15.82 10.67
CA CYS A 172 -11.77 16.22 12.01
C CYS A 172 -12.96 16.49 12.94
N ASN A 173 -14.02 17.13 12.44
CA ASN A 173 -15.23 17.39 13.23
C ASN A 173 -15.99 16.10 13.56
N GLN A 174 -16.09 15.16 12.62
CA GLN A 174 -16.67 13.83 12.83
C GLN A 174 -15.86 12.99 13.83
N LEU A 175 -14.53 13.02 13.73
CA LEU A 175 -13.65 12.35 14.69
C LEU A 175 -13.77 12.99 16.07
N ARG A 176 -13.76 14.33 16.15
CA ARG A 176 -13.94 15.06 17.41
C ARG A 176 -15.29 14.77 18.07
N SER A 177 -16.37 14.71 17.30
CA SER A 177 -17.67 14.36 17.88
C SER A 177 -17.61 12.97 18.50
N THR A 178 -17.02 12.00 17.82
CA THR A 178 -16.96 10.61 18.31
C THR A 178 -16.02 10.48 19.52
N ILE A 179 -14.80 11.00 19.44
CA ILE A 179 -13.77 10.87 20.49
C ILE A 179 -14.16 11.61 21.77
N PHE A 180 -14.71 12.82 21.63
CA PHE A 180 -15.08 13.65 22.79
C PHE A 180 -16.51 13.41 23.28
N GLU A 181 -17.26 12.47 22.71
CA GLU A 181 -18.63 12.16 23.16
C GLU A 181 -18.70 11.87 24.66
N PRO A 182 -17.86 11.00 25.26
CA PRO A 182 -17.94 10.72 26.70
C PRO A 182 -17.75 11.97 27.56
N LEU A 183 -16.83 12.86 27.16
CA LEU A 183 -16.56 14.11 27.85
C LEU A 183 -17.69 15.14 27.66
N ARG A 184 -18.25 15.25 26.45
CA ARG A 184 -19.38 16.12 26.16
C ARG A 184 -20.62 15.71 26.95
N ALA A 185 -20.92 14.42 27.01
CA ALA A 185 -22.01 13.89 27.80
C ALA A 185 -21.84 14.17 29.30
N TYR A 186 -20.61 14.01 29.83
CA TYR A 186 -20.30 14.35 31.22
C TYR A 186 -20.53 15.84 31.51
N LEU A 187 -19.94 16.73 30.71
CA LEU A 187 -20.07 18.19 30.91
C LEU A 187 -21.51 18.66 30.74
N ASP A 188 -22.27 18.09 29.80
CA ASP A 188 -23.69 18.40 29.64
C ASP A 188 -24.51 17.93 30.85
N GLY A 189 -24.19 16.76 31.39
CA GLY A 189 -24.78 16.26 32.63
C GLY A 189 -24.53 17.17 33.83
N GLU A 190 -23.30 17.65 34.01
CA GLU A 190 -22.97 18.62 35.07
C GLU A 190 -23.69 19.96 34.89
N ARG A 191 -23.77 20.45 33.65
CA ARG A 191 -24.55 21.65 33.30
C ARG A 191 -26.03 21.49 33.69
N GLN A 192 -26.63 20.34 33.37
CA GLN A 192 -28.02 20.05 33.71
C GLN A 192 -28.24 19.95 35.23
N LYS A 193 -27.33 19.30 35.97
CA LYS A 193 -27.38 19.23 37.45
C LYS A 193 -27.33 20.62 38.09
N ALA A 194 -26.53 21.51 37.53
CA ALA A 194 -26.44 22.89 37.97
C ALA A 194 -27.66 23.75 37.56
N SER A 195 -28.59 23.21 36.78
CA SER A 195 -29.76 23.92 36.23
C SER A 195 -29.41 25.09 35.31
N TRP A 196 -28.24 25.06 34.66
CA TRP A 196 -27.81 26.08 33.71
C TRP A 196 -28.29 25.73 32.30
N SER A 197 -28.94 26.66 31.61
CA SER A 197 -29.24 26.49 30.19
C SER A 197 -28.05 26.91 29.32
N PRO A 198 -27.87 26.34 28.11
CA PRO A 198 -26.79 26.76 27.22
C PRO A 198 -26.88 28.25 26.86
N ALA A 199 -28.10 28.77 26.72
CA ALA A 199 -28.35 30.19 26.46
C ALA A 199 -27.94 31.10 27.64
N ALA A 200 -28.13 30.65 28.88
CA ALA A 200 -27.71 31.40 30.07
C ALA A 200 -26.17 31.47 30.17
N ILE A 201 -25.48 30.37 29.88
CA ILE A 201 -24.01 30.33 29.84
C ILE A 201 -23.46 31.25 28.75
N ASP A 202 -24.05 31.19 27.55
CA ASP A 202 -23.63 32.00 26.40
C ASP A 202 -23.89 33.51 26.63
N ALA A 203 -24.96 33.86 27.36
CA ALA A 203 -25.24 35.23 27.76
C ALA A 203 -24.25 35.78 28.79
N GLU A 204 -23.82 34.96 29.76
CA GLU A 204 -22.80 35.34 30.74
C GLU A 204 -21.39 35.44 30.14
N TRP A 205 -21.04 34.57 29.19
CA TRP A 205 -19.73 34.61 28.53
C TRP A 205 -19.51 35.84 27.65
N ARG A 206 -20.58 36.45 27.14
CA ARG A 206 -20.51 37.65 26.28
C ARG A 206 -20.50 38.97 27.04
N GLN A 207 -20.57 38.96 28.36
CA GLN A 207 -20.39 40.15 29.22
C GLN A 207 -18.91 40.43 29.46
#